data_AF-A0A9P4JHN0-F1
#
_entry.id   AF-A0A9P4JHN0-F1
#
_cell.length_a   1.000
_cell.length_b   1.000
_cell.length_c   1.000
_cell.angle_alpha   90.00
_cell.angle_beta   90.00
_cell.angle_gamma   90.00
#
_symmetry.space_group_name_H-M   'P 1'
#
loop_
_entity.id
_entity.type
_entity.pdbx_description
1 polymer ?
#
loop_
_entity_poly.entity_id
_entity_poly.type
_entity_poly.pdbx_seq_one_letter_code
_entity_poly.pdbx_strand_id
1 'polypeptide(L)'
;MASQADSAAIRTKVLLGIARLELSVLDFSHAEAQAKHREPSQKLKERLLNVFKLEDCLREEESHFIDATVEEAELYLAIEQAGLRKETFKSQTLSYVSEPRKIPYLPISRVYGLDGLHRLLAGKDYLDKNDQWWILAQMYYRICHKYAIEPI
;
A
#
# COMPACT_ATOMS: atom_id res chain seq x y z
N MET A 1 8.45 -13.03 -40.60
CA MET A 1 7.31 -12.27 -40.06
C MET A 1 6.87 -12.94 -38.77
N ALA A 2 7.28 -12.40 -37.62
CA ALA A 2 6.80 -12.84 -36.32
C ALA A 2 6.99 -11.68 -35.33
N SER A 3 5.90 -11.20 -34.72
CA SER A 3 5.93 -10.41 -33.49
C SER A 3 4.52 -10.44 -32.90
N GLN A 4 4.29 -11.42 -32.03
CA GLN A 4 4.04 -11.23 -30.60
C GLN A 4 2.65 -10.66 -30.31
N ALA A 5 1.76 -11.57 -29.92
CA ALA A 5 0.46 -11.23 -29.34
C ALA A 5 0.68 -10.64 -27.94
N ASP A 6 0.37 -9.36 -27.78
CA ASP A 6 0.26 -8.67 -26.50
C ASP A 6 -0.85 -9.33 -25.66
N SER A 7 -0.44 -10.22 -24.77
CA SER A 7 -1.35 -10.79 -23.76
C SER A 7 -1.48 -9.80 -22.61
N ALA A 8 -2.41 -8.85 -22.74
CA ALA A 8 -2.77 -7.93 -21.67
C ALA A 8 -3.40 -8.73 -20.51
N ALA A 9 -2.61 -9.03 -19.49
CA ALA A 9 -3.11 -9.62 -18.26
C ALA A 9 -4.14 -8.66 -17.62
N ILE A 10 -5.41 -9.05 -17.61
CA ILE A 10 -6.46 -8.32 -16.90
C ILE A 10 -6.22 -8.51 -15.41
N ARG A 11 -5.69 -7.46 -14.76
CA ARG A 11 -5.45 -7.41 -13.31
C ARG A 11 -6.71 -6.89 -12.65
N THR A 12 -7.50 -7.78 -12.06
CA THR A 12 -8.58 -7.35 -11.17
C THR A 12 -7.96 -6.95 -9.83
N LYS A 13 -8.50 -5.92 -9.18
CA LYS A 13 -7.99 -5.37 -7.93
C LYS A 13 -8.99 -5.72 -6.83
N VAL A 14 -8.64 -6.60 -5.90
CA VAL A 14 -9.51 -6.93 -4.75
C VAL A 14 -8.90 -6.33 -3.49
N LEU A 15 -9.70 -5.57 -2.76
CA LEU A 15 -9.35 -5.04 -1.45
C LEU A 15 -9.24 -6.19 -0.43
N LEU A 16 -8.03 -6.39 0.10
CA LEU A 16 -7.76 -7.42 1.11
C LEU A 16 -7.92 -6.92 2.55
N GLY A 17 -7.69 -5.63 2.78
CA GLY A 17 -7.92 -4.97 4.06
C GLY A 17 -7.10 -3.69 4.23
N ILE A 18 -7.19 -3.10 5.42
CA ILE A 18 -6.46 -1.89 5.85
C ILE A 18 -5.56 -2.26 7.03
N ALA A 19 -4.30 -1.82 6.99
CA ALA A 19 -3.33 -2.09 8.04
C ALA A 19 -2.40 -0.90 8.31
N ARG A 20 -1.91 -0.81 9.55
CA ARG A 20 -0.80 0.07 9.93
C ARG A 20 0.51 -0.65 9.68
N LEU A 21 1.44 0.06 9.04
CA LEU A 21 2.73 -0.47 8.65
C LEU A 21 3.83 0.56 8.89
N GLU A 22 5.04 0.08 9.13
CA GLU A 22 6.24 0.92 9.18
C GLU A 22 6.52 1.58 7.82
N LEU A 23 6.97 2.83 7.83
CA LEU A 23 7.35 3.54 6.61
C LEU A 23 8.60 2.98 5.91
N SER A 24 9.37 2.17 6.64
CA SER A 24 10.57 1.50 6.13
C SER A 24 10.23 0.39 5.13
N VAL A 25 9.05 -0.24 5.28
CA VAL A 25 8.66 -1.43 4.49
C VAL A 25 8.03 -1.06 3.15
N LEU A 26 7.72 0.23 2.94
CA LEU A 26 7.13 0.76 1.73
C LEU A 26 8.18 1.00 0.65
N ASP A 27 7.98 0.32 -0.48
CA ASP A 27 8.82 0.38 -1.65
C ASP A 27 8.06 0.92 -2.87
N PHE A 28 8.62 1.91 -3.53
CA PHE A 28 8.05 2.56 -4.71
C PHE A 28 8.80 2.24 -6.00
N SER A 29 9.79 1.34 -5.95
CA SER A 29 10.63 0.94 -7.09
C SER A 29 9.94 -0.01 -8.07
N HIS A 30 8.78 -0.56 -7.72
CA HIS A 30 8.08 -1.53 -8.56
C HIS A 30 7.53 -0.89 -9.85
N ALA A 31 7.55 -1.62 -10.98
CA ALA A 31 7.13 -1.09 -12.29
C ALA A 31 5.68 -0.56 -12.31
N GLU A 32 4.78 -1.14 -11.52
CA GLU A 32 3.39 -0.66 -11.38
C GLU A 32 3.29 0.67 -10.63
N ALA A 33 4.19 0.87 -9.67
CA ALA A 33 4.36 2.14 -8.99
C ALA A 33 4.95 3.15 -10.00
N GLN A 34 6.04 2.81 -10.69
CA GLN A 34 6.67 3.71 -11.66
C GLN A 34 5.74 4.13 -12.81
N ALA A 35 4.82 3.26 -13.23
CA ALA A 35 3.83 3.60 -14.26
C ALA A 35 2.75 4.61 -13.79
N LYS A 36 2.57 4.78 -12.47
CA LYS A 36 1.52 5.62 -11.87
C LYS A 36 2.05 6.81 -11.07
N HIS A 37 3.27 6.75 -10.57
CA HIS A 37 3.88 7.85 -9.82
C HIS A 37 4.52 8.85 -10.74
N ARG A 38 4.39 10.13 -10.37
CA ARG A 38 5.24 11.19 -10.91
C ARG A 38 6.60 11.10 -10.25
N GLU A 39 7.64 11.45 -11.01
CA GLU A 39 9.00 11.59 -10.48
C GLU A 39 9.01 12.37 -9.14
N PRO A 40 9.89 11.98 -8.19
CA PRO A 40 10.07 12.71 -6.94
C PRO A 40 10.29 14.20 -7.24
N SER A 41 9.47 15.05 -6.64
CA SER A 41 9.54 16.50 -6.83
C SER A 41 9.81 17.13 -5.48
N GLN A 42 10.99 17.73 -5.36
CA GLN A 42 11.41 18.39 -4.13
C GLN A 42 10.43 19.50 -3.73
N LYS A 43 9.94 20.28 -4.70
CA LYS A 43 8.92 21.32 -4.47
C LYS A 43 7.61 20.76 -3.93
N LEU A 44 7.18 19.60 -4.42
CA LEU A 44 5.94 18.96 -3.95
C LEU A 44 6.11 18.38 -2.55
N LYS A 45 7.28 17.78 -2.27
CA LYS A 45 7.68 17.30 -0.95
C LYS A 45 7.70 18.43 0.07
N GLU A 46 8.35 19.55 -0.24
CA GLU A 46 8.44 20.73 0.65
C GLU A 46 7.07 21.34 0.92
N ARG A 47 6.21 21.40 -0.10
CA ARG A 47 4.82 21.85 0.07
C ARG A 47 4.06 20.94 1.06
N LEU A 48 4.16 19.62 0.89
CA LEU A 48 3.51 18.66 1.80
C LEU A 48 4.09 18.73 3.21
N LEU A 49 5.40 18.88 3.34
CA LEU A 49 6.06 19.07 4.63
C LEU A 49 5.56 20.33 5.35
N ASN A 50 5.34 21.42 4.61
CA ASN A 50 4.77 22.65 5.17
C ASN A 50 3.30 22.45 5.58
N VAL A 51 2.51 21.69 4.82
CA VAL A 51 1.15 21.30 5.22
C VAL A 51 1.20 20.51 6.54
N PHE A 52 2.07 19.51 6.67
CA PHE A 52 2.20 18.74 7.91
C PHE A 52 2.64 19.60 9.10
N LYS A 53 3.47 20.62 8.87
CA LYS A 53 3.85 21.56 9.95
C LYS A 53 2.72 22.49 10.39
N LEU A 54 1.80 22.82 9.50
CA LEU A 54 0.69 23.76 9.77
C LEU A 54 -0.55 23.05 10.29
N GLU A 55 -0.86 21.87 9.76
CA GLU A 55 -2.12 21.14 9.97
C GLU A 55 -1.91 19.79 10.70
N ASP A 56 -0.68 19.51 11.13
CA ASP A 56 -0.22 18.19 11.63
C ASP A 56 -0.20 17.11 10.52
N CYS A 57 0.46 15.99 10.79
CA CYS A 57 0.45 14.82 9.91
C CYS A 57 -0.78 13.96 10.21
N LEU A 58 -1.88 14.21 9.51
CA LEU A 58 -3.18 13.56 9.73
C LEU A 58 -3.21 12.13 9.16
N ARG A 59 -2.33 11.26 9.64
CA ARG A 59 -2.16 9.86 9.18
C ARG A 59 -3.41 8.99 9.32
N GLU A 60 -4.29 9.36 10.24
CA GLU A 60 -5.58 8.69 10.52
C GLU A 60 -6.68 9.10 9.54
N GLU A 61 -6.49 10.14 8.72
CA GLU A 61 -7.49 10.54 7.72
C GLU A 61 -7.40 9.68 6.45
N GLU A 62 -8.57 9.24 5.96
CA GLU A 62 -8.69 8.40 4.76
C GLU A 62 -8.02 9.04 3.53
N SER A 63 -8.08 10.37 3.41
CA SER A 63 -7.44 11.14 2.34
C SER A 63 -5.91 11.00 2.29
N HIS A 64 -5.32 10.59 3.41
CA HIS A 64 -3.89 10.37 3.57
C HIS A 64 -3.50 8.90 3.51
N PHE A 65 -4.44 7.97 3.42
CA PHE A 65 -4.09 6.57 3.29
C PHE A 65 -3.32 6.33 1.98
N ILE A 66 -2.42 5.35 2.01
CA ILE A 66 -1.59 4.99 0.86
C ILE A 66 -2.12 3.67 0.27
N ASP A 67 -2.30 3.67 -1.04
CA ASP A 67 -2.63 2.47 -1.79
C ASP A 67 -1.36 1.67 -2.05
N ALA A 68 -1.42 0.35 -1.86
CA ALA A 68 -0.24 -0.49 -1.99
C ALA A 68 -0.55 -1.93 -2.44
N THR A 69 0.46 -2.71 -2.78
CA THR A 69 0.32 -4.14 -3.11
C THR A 69 1.28 -4.95 -2.27
N VAL A 70 0.82 -6.12 -1.84
CA VAL A 70 1.58 -7.06 -1.02
C VAL A 70 1.36 -8.46 -1.55
N GLU A 71 2.34 -9.33 -1.36
CA GLU A 71 2.17 -10.75 -1.68
C GLU A 71 1.17 -11.40 -0.71
N GLU A 72 0.28 -12.23 -1.22
CA GLU A 72 -0.81 -12.84 -0.44
C GLU A 72 -0.27 -13.69 0.72
N ALA A 73 0.76 -14.48 0.45
CA ALA A 73 1.41 -15.32 1.47
C ALA A 73 2.00 -14.47 2.60
N GLU A 74 2.60 -13.33 2.27
CA GLU A 74 3.19 -12.42 3.24
C GLU A 74 2.12 -11.72 4.09
N LEU A 75 1.04 -11.26 3.46
CA LEU A 75 -0.10 -10.67 4.17
C LEU A 75 -0.72 -11.67 5.15
N TYR A 76 -0.96 -12.91 4.71
CA TYR A 76 -1.57 -13.92 5.56
C TYR A 76 -0.68 -14.31 6.73
N LEU A 77 0.62 -14.43 6.49
CA LEU A 77 1.58 -14.67 7.56
C LEU A 77 1.56 -13.51 8.57
N ALA A 78 1.53 -12.27 8.11
CA ALA A 78 1.50 -11.10 9.00
C ALA A 78 0.19 -10.99 9.80
N ILE A 79 -0.95 -11.31 9.19
CA ILE A 79 -2.25 -11.38 9.89
C ILE A 79 -2.20 -12.43 11.00
N GLU A 80 -1.68 -13.63 10.71
CA GLU A 80 -1.55 -14.71 11.69
C GLU A 80 -0.57 -14.33 12.81
N GLN A 81 0.57 -13.71 12.48
CA GLN A 81 1.54 -13.21 13.46
C GLN A 81 0.98 -12.10 14.35
N ALA A 82 0.07 -11.28 13.82
CA ALA A 82 -0.66 -10.28 14.60
C ALA A 82 -1.79 -10.89 15.46
N GLY A 83 -1.96 -12.23 15.45
CA GLY A 83 -2.99 -12.93 16.22
C GLY A 83 -4.41 -12.75 15.67
N LEU A 84 -4.55 -12.34 14.40
CA LEU A 84 -5.82 -12.08 13.75
C LEU A 84 -6.26 -13.26 12.87
N ARG A 85 -7.57 -13.35 12.62
CA ARG A 85 -8.13 -14.27 11.61
C ARG A 85 -8.35 -13.51 10.30
N LYS A 86 -8.07 -14.17 9.17
CA LYS A 86 -8.16 -13.59 7.81
C LYS A 86 -9.56 -13.06 7.53
N GLU A 87 -10.58 -13.82 7.89
CA GLU A 87 -11.99 -13.47 7.69
C GLU A 87 -12.36 -12.23 8.51
N THR A 88 -11.88 -12.17 9.76
CA THR A 88 -12.10 -11.03 10.65
C THR A 88 -11.41 -9.78 10.12
N PHE A 89 -10.13 -9.88 9.76
CA PHE A 89 -9.37 -8.77 9.17
C PHE A 89 -10.08 -8.18 7.96
N LYS A 90 -10.50 -9.04 7.02
CA LYS A 90 -11.22 -8.60 5.82
C LYS A 90 -12.58 -7.96 6.13
N SER A 91 -13.36 -8.55 7.05
CA SER A 91 -14.68 -8.04 7.42
C SER A 91 -14.64 -6.69 8.14
N GLN A 92 -13.55 -6.41 8.88
CA GLN A 92 -13.39 -5.18 9.66
C GLN A 92 -12.83 -4.01 8.86
N THR A 93 -12.39 -4.26 7.61
CA THR A 93 -11.86 -3.25 6.70
C THR A 93 -12.73 -1.99 6.62
N LEU A 94 -14.05 -2.13 6.45
CA LEU A 94 -14.93 -0.97 6.35
C LEU A 94 -15.07 -0.24 7.69
N SER A 95 -15.11 -0.97 8.81
CA SER A 95 -15.16 -0.35 10.14
C SER A 95 -13.89 0.42 10.48
N TYR A 96 -12.74 -0.01 9.96
CA TYR A 96 -11.47 0.65 10.16
C TYR A 96 -11.37 2.03 9.51
N VAL A 97 -12.12 2.27 8.43
CA VAL A 97 -12.23 3.61 7.84
C VAL A 97 -12.90 4.57 8.83
N SER A 98 -13.96 4.11 9.51
CA SER A 98 -14.66 4.91 10.52
C SER A 98 -13.94 4.98 11.87
N GLU A 99 -13.06 4.01 12.16
CA GLU A 99 -12.28 3.95 13.39
C GLU A 99 -10.78 3.65 13.13
N PRO A 100 -10.01 4.61 12.56
CA PRO A 100 -8.62 4.39 12.15
C PRO A 100 -7.70 3.89 13.27
N ARG A 101 -7.99 4.27 14.51
CA ARG A 101 -7.23 3.84 15.70
C ARG A 101 -7.31 2.33 15.96
N LYS A 102 -8.35 1.66 15.46
CA LYS A 102 -8.54 0.21 15.58
C LYS A 102 -7.83 -0.58 14.48
N ILE A 103 -7.27 0.09 13.47
CA ILE A 103 -6.52 -0.58 12.39
C ILE A 103 -5.36 -1.35 13.01
N PRO A 104 -5.20 -2.65 12.75
CA PRO A 104 -4.11 -3.42 13.33
C PRO A 104 -2.76 -3.04 12.72
N TYR A 105 -1.70 -3.13 13.52
CA TYR A 105 -0.34 -3.11 13.01
C TYR A 105 0.02 -4.50 12.49
N LEU A 106 0.52 -4.60 11.26
CA LEU A 106 0.95 -5.87 10.67
C LEU A 106 2.48 -5.89 10.49
N PRO A 107 3.19 -6.94 10.92
CA PRO A 107 4.63 -7.05 10.74
C PRO A 107 5.00 -7.55 9.33
N ILE A 108 4.72 -6.74 8.31
CA ILE A 108 5.01 -7.07 6.91
C ILE A 108 6.42 -6.59 6.56
N SER A 109 7.18 -7.38 5.80
CA SER A 109 8.57 -7.05 5.48
C SER A 109 8.69 -6.12 4.27
N ARG A 110 7.78 -6.25 3.29
CA ARG A 110 7.79 -5.41 2.09
C ARG A 110 6.40 -5.19 1.52
N VAL A 111 6.11 -3.95 1.16
CA VAL A 111 4.87 -3.57 0.45
C VAL A 111 5.20 -2.60 -0.66
N TYR A 112 4.59 -2.78 -1.84
CA TYR A 112 4.80 -1.89 -2.97
C TYR A 112 3.75 -0.78 -3.00
N GLY A 113 4.15 0.45 -2.72
CA GLY A 113 3.23 1.59 -2.75
C GLY A 113 2.83 1.97 -4.19
N LEU A 114 1.53 2.11 -4.44
CA LEU A 114 0.96 2.51 -5.73
C LEU A 114 0.71 4.01 -5.84
N ASP A 115 0.54 4.70 -4.71
CA ASP A 115 0.37 6.16 -4.63
C ASP A 115 1.07 6.74 -3.37
N GLY A 116 1.12 8.06 -3.21
CA GLY A 116 1.61 8.65 -1.96
C GLY A 116 3.13 8.68 -1.73
N LEU A 117 3.97 8.56 -2.78
CA LEU A 117 5.43 8.67 -2.65
C LEU A 117 5.87 9.97 -1.96
N HIS A 118 5.36 11.14 -2.38
CA HIS A 118 5.72 12.41 -1.75
C HIS A 118 5.19 12.54 -0.33
N ARG A 119 4.04 11.90 -0.01
CA ARG A 119 3.50 11.82 1.36
C ARG A 119 4.43 11.02 2.26
N LEU A 120 4.90 9.86 1.80
CA LEU A 120 5.91 9.07 2.50
C LEU A 120 7.20 9.85 2.71
N LEU A 121 7.72 10.52 1.68
CA LEU A 121 8.95 11.31 1.77
C LEU A 121 8.81 12.49 2.74
N ALA A 122 7.68 13.19 2.74
CA ALA A 122 7.42 14.28 3.68
C ALA A 122 7.21 13.73 5.11
N GLY A 123 6.57 12.57 5.27
CA GLY A 123 6.38 11.92 6.56
C GLY A 123 7.68 11.47 7.20
N LYS A 124 8.60 10.90 6.41
CA LYS A 124 9.94 10.51 6.89
C LYS A 124 10.74 11.69 7.43
N ASP A 125 10.51 12.89 6.89
CA ASP A 125 11.16 14.14 7.33
C ASP A 125 10.45 14.80 8.52
N TYR A 126 9.14 14.58 8.68
CA TYR A 126 8.31 15.23 9.71
C TYR A 126 8.19 14.39 11.00
N LEU A 127 7.98 13.08 10.87
CA LEU A 127 7.70 12.17 11.98
C LEU A 127 8.98 11.82 12.74
N ASP A 128 8.85 11.61 14.04
CA ASP A 128 9.93 11.08 14.87
C ASP A 128 10.40 9.73 14.31
N LYS A 129 11.71 9.47 14.36
CA LYS A 129 12.30 8.24 13.82
C LYS A 129 11.73 6.96 14.45
N ASN A 130 11.21 7.05 15.68
CA ASN A 130 10.60 5.93 16.39
C ASN A 130 9.08 5.83 16.20
N ASP A 131 8.45 6.79 15.51
CA ASP A 131 6.99 6.84 15.27
C ASP A 131 6.66 6.92 13.76
N GLN A 132 7.43 6.20 12.94
CA GLN A 132 7.28 6.20 11.48
C GLN A 132 6.35 5.08 11.00
N TRP A 133 5.06 5.22 11.31
CA TRP A 133 4.02 4.35 10.76
C TRP A 133 3.03 5.12 9.88
N TRP A 134 2.38 4.39 8.97
CA TRP A 134 1.35 4.91 8.07
C TRP A 134 0.23 3.88 7.87
N ILE A 135 -0.99 4.36 7.59
CA ILE A 135 -2.12 3.48 7.25
C ILE A 135 -2.13 3.19 5.75
N LEU A 136 -2.00 1.91 5.40
CA LEU A 136 -2.20 1.44 4.04
C LEU A 136 -3.65 1.04 3.84
N ALA A 137 -4.33 1.75 2.94
CA ALA A 137 -5.76 1.56 2.69
C ALA A 137 -6.08 0.33 1.85
N GLN A 138 -5.16 -0.06 0.96
CA GLN A 138 -5.51 -0.97 -0.10
C GLN A 138 -4.34 -1.90 -0.34
N MET A 139 -4.54 -3.18 -0.09
CA MET A 139 -3.64 -4.26 -0.44
C MET A 139 -4.26 -5.02 -1.60
N TYR A 140 -3.63 -5.01 -2.78
CA TYR A 140 -4.08 -5.74 -3.96
C TYR A 140 -3.25 -7.01 -4.21
N TYR A 141 -3.88 -8.03 -4.79
CA TYR A 141 -3.21 -9.26 -5.23
C TYR A 141 -2.42 -9.09 -6.53
N ARG A 142 -1.55 -10.06 -6.79
CA ARG A 142 -1.02 -10.38 -8.13
C ARG A 142 -1.54 -11.75 -8.57
N ILE A 143 -2.61 -11.79 -9.36
CA ILE A 143 -3.02 -13.02 -10.04
C ILE A 143 -2.24 -13.07 -11.36
N CYS A 144 -1.17 -13.85 -11.39
CA CYS A 144 -0.60 -14.32 -12.65
C CYS A 144 -1.41 -15.52 -13.13
N HIS A 145 -2.54 -15.28 -13.79
CA HIS A 145 -3.20 -16.34 -14.57
C HIS A 145 -2.37 -16.62 -15.83
N LYS A 146 -1.44 -17.57 -15.74
CA LYS A 146 -1.03 -18.35 -16.92
C LYS A 146 -2.16 -19.34 -17.19
N TYR A 147 -3.25 -18.92 -17.84
CA TYR A 147 -4.07 -19.88 -18.55
C TYR A 147 -3.32 -20.24 -19.83
N ALA A 148 -2.52 -21.30 -19.75
CA ALA A 148 -2.19 -22.07 -20.93
C ALA A 148 -3.52 -22.63 -21.45
N ILE A 149 -4.04 -22.02 -22.52
CA ILE A 149 -5.08 -22.65 -23.33
C ILE A 149 -4.34 -23.77 -24.06
N GLU A 150 -4.46 -25.00 -23.58
CA GLU A 150 -4.07 -26.18 -24.36
C GLU A 150 -4.98 -26.23 -25.59
N PRO A 151 -4.43 -26.25 -26.82
CA PRO A 151 -5.24 -26.42 -28.01
C PRO A 151 -5.71 -27.88 -28.09
N ILE A 152 -7.02 -28.06 -28.27
CA ILE A 152 -7.65 -29.31 -28.72
C ILE A 152 -7.29 -29.53 -30.20
#